data_AF-A0A9P5Q1P1-F1
#
_entry.id   AF-A0A9P5Q1P1-F1
#
_cell.length_a   1.000
_cell.length_b   1.000
_cell.length_c   1.000
_cell.angle_alpha   90.00
_cell.angle_beta   90.00
_cell.angle_gamma   90.00
#
_symmetry.space_group_name_H-M   'P 1'
#
loop_
_entity.id
_entity.type
_entity.pdbx_description
1 polymer ?
#
loop_
_entity_poly.entity_id
_entity_poly.type
_entity_poly.pdbx_seq_one_letter_code
_entity_poly.pdbx_strand_id
1 'polypeptide(L)' 'SAQEVTNRWMFTINSRLSLDRLLTNSKKFGGKVLSCALVTKTWQNVLEGRDSLPEDWCKRTGVLVGI' A
#
# COMPACT_ATOMS: atom_id res chain seq x y z
N SER A 1 -4.25 11.76 -22.73
CA SER A 1 -4.32 10.51 -23.52
C SER A 1 -4.70 9.35 -22.61
N ALA A 2 -5.07 8.17 -23.14
CA ALA A 2 -5.34 6.99 -22.29
C ALA A 2 -4.16 6.67 -21.34
N GLN A 3 -2.93 6.83 -21.82
CA GLN A 3 -1.72 6.67 -21.03
C GLN A 3 -1.59 7.68 -19.89
N GLU A 4 -1.96 8.95 -20.13
CA GLU A 4 -1.98 9.96 -19.06
C GLU A 4 -3.01 9.63 -17.97
N VAL A 5 -4.18 9.11 -18.36
CA VAL A 5 -5.22 8.67 -17.42
C VAL A 5 -4.70 7.52 -16.56
N THR A 6 -4.07 6.52 -17.18
CA THR A 6 -3.43 5.41 -16.46
C THR A 6 -2.36 5.91 -15.50
N ASN A 7 -1.45 6.77 -15.94
CA ASN A 7 -0.36 7.29 -15.09
C ASN A 7 -0.89 8.06 -13.87
N ARG A 8 -1.95 8.87 -14.05
CA ARG A 8 -2.57 9.60 -12.94
C ARG A 8 -3.30 8.68 -11.97
N TRP A 9 -3.99 7.67 -12.49
CA TRP A 9 -4.64 6.65 -11.67
C TRP A 9 -3.63 5.90 -10.81
N MET A 10 -2.56 5.42 -11.43
CA MET A 10 -1.45 4.71 -10.79
C MET A 10 -0.79 5.55 -9.70
N PHE A 11 -0.47 6.81 -10.00
CA PHE A 11 0.09 7.74 -9.04
C PHE A 11 -0.81 7.94 -7.82
N THR A 12 -2.13 8.05 -8.05
CA THR A 12 -3.12 8.25 -6.99
C THR A 12 -3.22 7.03 -6.08
N ILE A 13 -3.30 5.84 -6.67
CA ILE A 13 -3.35 4.57 -5.95
C ILE A 13 -2.07 4.36 -5.14
N ASN A 14 -0.91 4.59 -5.73
CA ASN A 14 0.39 4.46 -5.06
C ASN A 14 0.55 5.44 -3.90
N SER A 15 0.10 6.68 -4.08
CA SER A 15 0.12 7.69 -3.02
C SER A 15 -0.76 7.28 -1.85
N ARG A 16 -1.96 6.77 -2.12
CA ARG A 16 -2.89 6.34 -1.07
C ARG A 16 -2.38 5.10 -0.33
N LEU A 17 -1.89 4.09 -1.05
CA LEU A 17 -1.29 2.90 -0.46
C LEU A 17 -0.10 3.25 0.44
N SER A 18 0.73 4.21 0.02
CA SER A 18 1.87 4.69 0.81
C SER A 18 1.42 5.34 2.12
N LEU A 19 0.34 6.13 2.10
CA LEU A 19 -0.25 6.74 3.29
C LEU A 19 -0.83 5.68 4.23
N ASP A 20 -1.65 4.76 3.73
CA ASP A 20 -2.26 3.72 4.57
C ASP A 20 -1.19 2.82 5.21
N ARG A 21 -0.10 2.52 4.49
CA ARG A 21 1.07 1.85 5.04
C ARG A 21 1.78 2.67 6.11
N LEU A 22 1.99 3.96 5.87
CA LEU A 22 2.63 4.85 6.85
C LEU A 22 1.85 4.85 8.17
N LEU A 23 0.51 4.84 8.09
CA LEU A 23 -0.39 4.76 9.24
C LEU A 23 -0.34 3.43 9.98
N THR A 24 0.32 2.39 9.47
CA THR A 24 0.58 1.15 10.21
C THR A 24 1.80 1.24 11.13
N ASN A 25 2.61 2.29 11.01
CA ASN A 25 3.86 2.43 11.76
C ASN A 25 3.60 2.88 13.20
N SER A 26 3.52 1.92 14.12
CA SER A 26 3.28 2.15 15.56
C SER A 26 4.38 2.97 16.23
N LYS A 27 5.63 2.89 15.74
CA LYS A 27 6.71 3.75 16.23
C LYS A 27 6.48 5.22 15.92
N LYS A 28 5.78 5.53 14.81
CA LYS A 28 5.56 6.90 14.34
C LYS A 28 4.21 7.49 14.78
N PHE A 29 3.18 6.67 14.92
CA PHE A 29 1.79 7.12 15.20
C PHE A 29 1.21 6.59 16.52
N GLY A 30 2.01 5.89 17.34
CA GLY A 30 1.60 5.43 18.67
C GLY A 30 0.44 4.42 18.61
N GLY A 31 -0.56 4.60 19.48
CA GLY A 31 -1.68 3.67 19.64
C GLY A 31 -2.81 3.77 18.60
N LYS A 32 -2.78 4.75 17.69
CA LYS A 32 -3.83 4.98 16.67
C LYS A 32 -3.42 4.46 15.29
N VAL A 33 -2.74 3.33 15.24
CA VAL A 33 -2.26 2.77 13.97
C VAL A 33 -3.30 1.89 13.28
N LEU A 34 -3.24 1.88 11.96
CA LEU A 34 -3.91 0.86 11.17
C LEU A 34 -3.20 -0.48 11.32
N SER A 35 -3.97 -1.56 11.42
CA SER A 35 -3.40 -2.90 11.38
C SER A 35 -2.91 -3.21 9.95
N CYS A 36 -1.72 -3.78 9.80
CA CYS A 36 -1.23 -4.22 8.48
C CYS A 36 -2.18 -5.22 7.81
N ALA A 37 -2.85 -6.08 8.60
CA ALA A 37 -3.90 -6.97 8.12
C ALA A 37 -5.09 -6.21 7.50
N LEU A 38 -5.51 -5.09 8.09
CA LEU A 38 -6.58 -4.25 7.57
C LEU A 38 -6.17 -3.62 6.23
N VAL A 39 -4.96 -3.05 6.18
CA VAL A 39 -4.40 -2.49 4.93
C VAL A 39 -4.30 -3.56 3.86
N THR A 40 -3.80 -4.75 4.18
CA THR A 40 -3.72 -5.88 3.24
C THR A 40 -5.10 -6.26 2.71
N LYS A 41 -6.10 -6.41 3.56
CA LYS A 41 -7.47 -6.73 3.14
C LYS A 41 -8.08 -5.67 2.23
N THR A 42 -7.82 -4.39 2.51
CA THR A 42 -8.29 -3.27 1.67
C THR A 42 -7.66 -3.30 0.28
N TRP A 43 -6.38 -3.62 0.20
CA TRP A 43 -5.60 -3.52 -1.04
C TRP A 43 -5.39 -4.86 -1.77
N GLN A 44 -5.87 -5.98 -1.23
CA GLN A 44 -5.62 -7.34 -1.76
C GLN A 44 -6.04 -7.57 -3.23
N ASN A 45 -6.99 -6.79 -3.73
CA ASN A 45 -7.48 -6.89 -5.12
C ASN A 45 -6.74 -5.95 -6.07
N VAL A 46 -5.87 -5.09 -5.55
CA VAL A 46 -5.10 -4.08 -6.27
C VAL A 46 -3.59 -4.40 -6.22
N LEU A 47 -3.14 -5.09 -5.17
CA LEU A 47 -1.77 -5.55 -5.03
C LEU A 47 -1.52 -6.74 -5.98
N GLU A 48 -0.75 -6.53 -7.03
CA GLU A 48 -0.18 -7.64 -7.81
C GLU A 48 0.77 -8.47 -6.92
N GLY A 49 0.70 -9.81 -7.03
CA GLY A 49 1.60 -10.70 -6.29
C GLY A 49 1.32 -10.82 -4.79
N ARG A 50 0.06 -10.65 -4.35
CA ARG A 50 -0.35 -10.75 -2.93
C ARG A 50 0.19 -11.99 -2.20
N ASP A 51 0.29 -13.12 -2.90
CA ASP A 51 0.75 -14.40 -2.35
C ASP A 51 2.27 -14.41 -2.09
N SER A 52 3.02 -13.46 -2.67
CA SER A 52 4.46 -13.27 -2.46
C SER A 52 4.77 -12.12 -1.49
N LEU A 53 3.77 -11.46 -0.92
CA LEU A 53 3.99 -10.38 0.04
C LEU A 53 4.39 -10.97 1.41
N PRO A 54 5.52 -10.53 1.99
CA PRO A 54 5.89 -10.93 3.34
C PRO A 54 4.87 -10.40 4.35
N GLU A 55 4.64 -11.10 5.46
CA GLU A 55 3.66 -10.72 6.48
C GLU A 55 3.84 -9.26 7.00
N ASP A 56 5.09 -8.80 7.09
CA ASP A 56 5.46 -7.43 7.49
C ASP A 56 5.64 -6.44 6.31
N TRP A 57 5.09 -6.72 5.13
CA TRP A 57 5.29 -5.87 3.93
C TRP A 57 4.91 -4.40 4.15
N CYS A 58 3.91 -4.12 5.00
CA CYS A 58 3.54 -2.75 5.35
C CYS A 58 4.71 -1.94 5.93
N LYS A 59 5.64 -2.60 6.64
CA LYS A 59 6.81 -2.01 7.30
C LYS A 59 8.04 -1.88 6.38
N ARG A 60 8.07 -2.53 5.21
CA ARG A 60 9.25 -2.57 4.33
C ARG A 60 9.23 -1.46 3.27
N THR A 61 10.18 -0.54 3.28
CA THR A 61 10.31 0.45 2.20
C THR A 61 10.55 -0.22 0.85
N GLY A 62 9.76 0.11 -0.17
CA GLY A 62 10.03 -0.35 -1.55
C GLY A 62 9.21 -1.53 -2.08
N VAL A 63 8.08 -1.90 -1.45
CA VAL A 63 7.10 -2.78 -2.14
C VAL A 63 6.50 -1.99 -3.30
N LEU A 64 7.17 -2.08 -4.44
CA LEU A 64 6.76 -1.60 -5.74
C LEU A 64 5.57 -2.44 -6.18
N VAL A 65 4.40 -1.83 -6.22
CA VAL A 65 3.28 -2.37 -6.97
C VAL A 65 3.60 -2.18 -8.44
N GLY A 66 3.81 -3.31 -9.13
CA GLY A 66 3.39 -3.41 -10.52
C GLY A 66 1.87 -3.22 -10.59
N ILE A 67 1.45 -2.45 -11.58
CA ILE A 67 0.23 -2.64 -12.37
C ILE A 67 0.70 -2.55 -13.83
#